data_AF-A0A2S6QLT3-F1
#
_entry.id   AF-A0A2S6QLT3-F1
#
_cell.length_a   1.000
_cell.length_b   1.000
_cell.length_c   1.000
_cell.angle_alpha   90.00
_cell.angle_beta   90.00
_cell.angle_gamma   90.00
#
_symmetry.space_group_name_H-M   'P 1'
#
loop_
_entity.id
_entity.type
_entity.pdbx_description
1 polymer ?
#
loop_
_entity_poly.entity_id
_entity_poly.type
_entity_poly.pdbx_seq_one_letter_code
_entity_poly.pdbx_strand_id
1 'polypeptide(L)'
;MTRNQSYERNWSEYYKKTYNRPPRLTAKFALQRFNTEYSEKNNTKKNFVIDLGCGGGRDTFEFLKKDWKVLAVDSEIEAIKFMQNRKDLPPEADLTFQIAKFQEVDWLKCDLVNSSFALPLMSQNDFYDVWENIKTSLNPGGRIACQLFGHKDEWSGRSGMTFHERASIFSLLKGFQIEMLLEEKVDSETVLGKRKLWHLFHLVARKNY
;
A
#
# COMPACT_ATOMS: atom_id res chain seq x y z
N MET A 1 -4.32 -23.27 -31.12
CA MET A 1 -4.77 -21.96 -30.59
C MET A 1 -4.79 -22.04 -29.08
N THR A 2 -3.89 -21.30 -28.46
CA THR A 2 -3.63 -21.16 -27.02
C THR A 2 -4.82 -20.55 -26.29
N ARG A 3 -5.45 -21.28 -25.36
CA ARG A 3 -6.25 -20.66 -24.30
C ARG A 3 -5.32 -20.23 -23.19
N ASN A 4 -4.88 -18.98 -23.27
CA ASN A 4 -4.28 -18.26 -22.17
C ASN A 4 -5.37 -18.13 -21.10
N GLN A 5 -5.35 -18.97 -20.06
CA GLN A 5 -6.19 -18.78 -18.89
C GLN A 5 -5.67 -17.55 -18.15
N SER A 6 -6.18 -16.38 -18.51
CA SER A 6 -6.11 -15.20 -17.66
C SER A 6 -6.80 -15.57 -16.34
N TYR A 7 -6.02 -15.72 -15.27
CA TYR A 7 -6.55 -15.64 -13.92
C TYR A 7 -7.19 -14.25 -13.77
N GLU A 8 -8.49 -14.13 -14.09
CA GLU A 8 -9.28 -12.97 -13.70
C GLU A 8 -9.19 -12.89 -12.17
N ARG A 9 -8.37 -11.96 -11.69
CA ARG A 9 -8.22 -11.67 -10.27
C ARG A 9 -9.58 -11.16 -9.80
N ASN A 10 -10.33 -11.96 -9.05
CA ASN A 10 -11.65 -11.56 -8.55
C ASN A 10 -11.49 -10.57 -7.36
N TRP A 11 -11.11 -9.34 -7.70
CA TRP A 11 -10.89 -8.27 -6.73
C TRP A 11 -12.17 -7.88 -5.99
N SER A 12 -13.33 -7.94 -6.65
CA SER A 12 -14.63 -7.69 -6.02
C SER A 12 -14.90 -8.65 -4.85
N GLU A 13 -14.63 -9.95 -5.03
CA GLU A 13 -14.77 -10.93 -3.94
C GLU A 13 -13.73 -10.71 -2.82
N TYR A 14 -12.51 -10.35 -3.19
CA TYR A 14 -11.46 -9.99 -2.22
C TYR A 14 -11.87 -8.80 -1.35
N TYR A 15 -12.44 -7.74 -1.94
CA TYR A 15 -12.91 -6.56 -1.21
C TYR A 15 -14.02 -6.92 -0.22
N LYS A 16 -15.01 -7.71 -0.63
CA LYS A 16 -16.08 -8.21 0.27
C LYS A 16 -15.51 -8.98 1.46
N LYS A 17 -14.55 -9.89 1.23
CA LYS A 17 -13.95 -10.73 2.29
C LYS A 17 -13.03 -9.97 3.24
N THR A 18 -12.51 -8.81 2.84
CA THR A 18 -11.55 -8.03 3.64
C THR A 18 -12.15 -6.82 4.31
N TYR A 19 -13.40 -6.45 4.00
CA TYR A 19 -14.12 -5.29 4.49
C TYR A 19 -14.02 -5.08 6.02
N ASN A 20 -14.28 -6.13 6.81
CA ASN A 20 -14.28 -6.05 8.28
C ASN A 20 -12.92 -6.36 8.94
N ARG A 21 -11.84 -6.51 8.17
CA ARG A 21 -10.52 -6.81 8.76
C ARG A 21 -9.90 -5.52 9.35
N PRO A 22 -9.20 -5.56 10.49
CA PRO A 22 -8.55 -4.39 11.09
C PRO A 22 -7.42 -3.88 10.19
N PRO A 23 -7.03 -2.60 10.12
CA PRO A 23 -5.98 -2.07 9.20
C PRO A 23 -4.65 -2.83 9.30
N ARG A 24 -3.87 -2.82 8.22
CA ARG A 24 -2.59 -3.54 8.12
C ARG A 24 -1.59 -3.01 9.13
N LEU A 25 -0.70 -3.91 9.58
CA LEU A 25 0.28 -3.60 10.61
C LEU A 25 1.18 -2.43 10.22
N THR A 26 1.62 -2.37 8.97
CA THR A 26 2.49 -1.29 8.46
C THR A 26 1.77 0.07 8.48
N ALA A 27 0.51 0.13 8.05
CA ALA A 27 -0.31 1.34 8.10
C ALA A 27 -0.53 1.82 9.55
N LYS A 28 -0.90 0.90 10.46
CA LYS A 28 -1.04 1.19 11.90
C LYS A 28 0.27 1.71 12.50
N PHE A 29 1.39 1.06 12.20
CA PHE A 29 2.69 1.42 12.71
C PHE A 29 3.11 2.82 12.23
N ALA A 30 2.95 3.11 10.93
CA ALA A 30 3.23 4.44 10.39
C ALA A 30 2.41 5.52 11.10
N LEU A 31 1.10 5.32 11.27
CA LEU A 31 0.22 6.23 12.03
C LEU A 31 0.72 6.45 13.47
N GLN A 32 1.16 5.41 14.17
CA GLN A 32 1.71 5.54 15.52
C GLN A 32 2.99 6.39 15.55
N ARG A 33 3.89 6.21 14.56
CA ARG A 33 5.10 7.02 14.43
C ARG A 33 4.76 8.49 14.22
N PHE A 34 3.82 8.79 13.32
CA PHE A 34 3.32 10.15 13.12
C PHE A 34 2.71 10.74 14.39
N ASN A 35 1.84 10.02 15.10
CA ASN A 35 1.23 10.54 16.34
C ASN A 35 2.28 10.89 17.42
N THR A 36 3.33 10.09 17.53
CA THR A 36 4.41 10.31 18.51
C THR A 36 5.24 11.55 18.18
N GLU A 37 5.49 11.81 16.89
CA GLU A 37 6.28 12.96 16.44
C GLU A 37 5.46 14.27 16.38
N TYR A 38 4.16 14.18 16.11
CA TYR A 38 3.27 15.34 15.96
C TYR A 38 2.65 15.82 17.27
N SER A 39 2.59 15.00 18.33
CA SER A 39 2.17 15.48 19.66
C SER A 39 3.07 16.62 20.19
N GLU A 40 4.24 16.84 19.59
CA GLU A 40 5.20 17.88 19.94
C GLU A 40 5.10 19.15 19.07
N LYS A 41 4.29 19.16 18.01
CA LYS A 41 4.23 20.28 17.04
C LYS A 41 2.81 20.80 16.86
N ASN A 42 2.59 22.09 17.14
CA ASN A 42 1.38 22.83 16.79
C ASN A 42 1.28 23.05 15.26
N ASN A 43 1.13 21.97 14.50
CA ASN A 43 0.96 22.05 13.05
C ASN A 43 -0.53 22.10 12.71
N THR A 44 -0.97 23.19 12.10
CA THR A 44 -2.37 23.40 11.66
C THR A 44 -2.67 22.73 10.33
N LYS A 45 -1.65 22.18 9.65
CA LYS A 45 -1.79 21.51 8.35
C LYS A 45 -2.10 20.02 8.54
N LYS A 46 -3.15 19.53 7.89
CA LYS A 46 -3.45 18.09 7.79
C LYS A 46 -2.31 17.34 7.09
N ASN A 47 -1.94 16.18 7.61
CA ASN A 47 -1.06 15.26 6.90
C ASN A 47 -1.76 14.75 5.64
N PHE A 48 -0.97 14.45 4.60
CA PHE A 48 -1.48 13.93 3.34
C PHE A 48 -0.89 12.55 3.02
N VAL A 49 -1.76 11.59 2.71
CA VAL A 49 -1.40 10.23 2.29
C VAL A 49 -1.89 9.91 0.89
N ILE A 50 -1.03 9.23 0.12
CA ILE A 50 -1.42 8.53 -1.11
C ILE A 50 -1.53 7.04 -0.78
N ASP A 51 -2.74 6.47 -0.90
CA ASP A 51 -3.02 5.06 -0.62
C ASP A 51 -3.16 4.28 -1.94
N LEU A 52 -2.07 3.61 -2.34
CA LEU A 52 -1.95 2.89 -3.60
C LEU A 52 -2.48 1.45 -3.48
N GLY A 53 -3.50 1.14 -4.26
CA GLY A 53 -4.22 -0.13 -4.19
C GLY A 53 -5.09 -0.15 -2.93
N CYS A 54 -5.84 0.94 -2.72
CA CYS A 54 -6.63 1.16 -1.51
C CYS A 54 -7.75 0.13 -1.32
N GLY A 55 -8.20 -0.53 -2.41
CA GLY A 55 -9.25 -1.54 -2.39
C GLY A 55 -10.52 -1.04 -1.69
N GLY A 56 -11.11 -1.88 -0.83
CA GLY A 56 -12.28 -1.50 -0.01
C GLY A 56 -12.03 -0.47 1.11
N GLY A 57 -10.85 0.17 1.13
CA GLY A 57 -10.52 1.27 2.05
C GLY A 57 -10.13 0.82 3.45
N ARG A 58 -9.62 -0.41 3.63
CA ARG A 58 -9.32 -0.92 4.97
C ARG A 58 -8.31 -0.06 5.75
N ASP A 59 -7.29 0.45 5.06
CA ASP A 59 -6.27 1.34 5.63
C ASP A 59 -6.63 2.81 5.45
N THR A 60 -7.15 3.19 4.26
CA THR A 60 -7.69 4.52 3.94
C THR A 60 -8.49 5.15 5.09
N PHE A 61 -9.43 4.38 5.66
CA PHE A 61 -10.34 4.89 6.69
C PHE A 61 -9.66 5.22 8.01
N GLU A 62 -8.52 4.58 8.32
CA GLU A 62 -7.77 4.90 9.53
C GLU A 62 -7.02 6.22 9.41
N PHE A 63 -6.56 6.55 8.21
CA PHE A 63 -5.98 7.87 7.95
C PHE A 63 -7.06 8.95 8.06
N LEU A 64 -8.25 8.72 7.51
CA LEU A 64 -9.38 9.66 7.61
C LEU A 64 -9.83 9.89 9.07
N LYS A 65 -9.86 8.84 9.90
CA LYS A 65 -10.13 8.97 11.36
C LYS A 65 -9.11 9.82 12.11
N LYS A 66 -7.94 10.09 11.51
CA LYS A 66 -6.90 10.98 12.05
C LYS A 66 -6.95 12.38 11.45
N ASP A 67 -8.01 12.70 10.70
CA ASP A 67 -8.17 13.96 9.98
C ASP A 67 -7.07 14.21 8.94
N TRP A 68 -6.61 13.14 8.28
CA TRP A 68 -5.66 13.24 7.19
C TRP A 68 -6.38 13.46 5.87
N LYS A 69 -5.73 14.18 4.95
CA LYS A 69 -6.10 14.18 3.54
C LYS A 69 -5.67 12.86 2.91
N VAL A 70 -6.53 12.25 2.10
CA VAL A 70 -6.23 10.98 1.43
C VAL A 70 -6.51 11.06 -0.07
N LEU A 71 -5.52 10.66 -0.87
CA LEU A 71 -5.69 10.27 -2.27
C LEU A 71 -5.72 8.75 -2.32
N ALA A 72 -6.91 8.17 -2.50
CA ALA A 72 -7.13 6.73 -2.60
C ALA A 72 -7.11 6.31 -4.08
N VAL A 73 -6.12 5.49 -4.45
CA VAL A 73 -5.89 5.05 -5.83
C VAL A 73 -6.14 3.56 -5.96
N ASP A 74 -6.96 3.16 -6.93
CA ASP A 74 -7.13 1.76 -7.32
C ASP A 74 -7.42 1.67 -8.82
N SER A 75 -6.99 0.59 -9.48
CA SER A 75 -7.33 0.38 -10.89
C SER A 75 -8.77 -0.11 -11.09
N GLU A 76 -9.40 -0.62 -10.03
CA GLU A 76 -10.74 -1.19 -10.08
C GLU A 76 -11.80 -0.18 -9.61
N ILE A 77 -12.74 0.18 -10.49
CA ILE A 77 -13.88 1.04 -10.15
C ILE A 77 -14.69 0.49 -8.96
N GLU A 78 -14.74 -0.84 -8.78
CA GLU A 78 -15.45 -1.49 -7.68
C GLU A 78 -14.86 -1.13 -6.31
N ALA A 79 -13.55 -0.91 -6.21
CA ALA A 79 -12.91 -0.46 -4.97
C ALA A 79 -13.51 0.87 -4.48
N ILE A 80 -13.68 1.82 -5.40
CA ILE A 80 -14.26 3.13 -5.13
C ILE A 80 -15.74 3.02 -4.77
N LYS A 81 -16.52 2.22 -5.52
CA LYS A 81 -17.92 1.98 -5.19
C LYS A 81 -18.06 1.40 -3.78
N PHE A 82 -17.20 0.47 -3.39
CA PHE A 82 -17.18 -0.07 -2.03
C PHE A 82 -16.92 1.02 -0.99
N MET A 83 -15.89 1.87 -1.19
CA MET A 83 -15.55 2.93 -0.25
C MET A 83 -16.62 4.01 -0.16
N GLN A 84 -17.22 4.43 -1.27
CA GLN A 84 -18.28 5.45 -1.31
C GLN A 84 -19.56 5.00 -0.59
N ASN A 85 -19.84 3.69 -0.55
CA ASN A 85 -21.03 3.13 0.11
C ASN A 85 -20.81 2.83 1.60
N ARG A 86 -19.64 3.16 2.16
CA ARG A 86 -19.36 2.94 3.59
C ARG A 86 -20.10 3.93 4.46
N LYS A 87 -20.91 3.39 5.38
CA LYS A 87 -21.69 4.19 6.34
C LYS A 87 -20.84 4.85 7.41
N ASP A 88 -19.61 4.38 7.61
CA ASP A 88 -18.65 4.90 8.58
C ASP A 88 -17.68 5.94 7.99
N LEU A 89 -17.92 6.40 6.76
CA LEU A 89 -17.18 7.51 6.15
C LEU A 89 -17.69 8.84 6.75
N PRO A 90 -16.82 9.65 7.39
CA PRO A 90 -17.21 10.98 7.87
C PRO A 90 -17.64 11.88 6.70
N PRO A 91 -18.76 12.63 6.78
CA PRO A 91 -19.19 13.54 5.72
C PRO A 91 -18.12 14.58 5.34
N GLU A 92 -17.32 15.01 6.32
CA GLU A 92 -16.24 15.98 6.20
C GLU A 92 -14.86 15.36 5.86
N ALA A 93 -14.82 14.07 5.50
CA ALA A 93 -13.60 13.38 5.12
C ALA A 93 -12.94 14.03 3.88
N ASP A 94 -11.66 14.41 4.00
CA ASP A 94 -10.86 14.91 2.88
C ASP A 94 -10.30 13.72 2.07
N LEU A 95 -11.20 13.10 1.29
CA LEU A 95 -10.95 11.91 0.50
C LEU A 95 -11.13 12.21 -0.99
N THR A 96 -10.07 12.01 -1.77
CA THR A 96 -10.11 12.04 -3.23
C THR A 96 -9.87 10.64 -3.77
N PHE A 97 -10.64 10.22 -4.78
CA PHE A 97 -10.44 8.95 -5.46
C PHE A 97 -9.80 9.15 -6.84
N GLN A 98 -8.90 8.24 -7.22
CA GLN A 98 -8.37 8.17 -8.58
C GLN A 98 -8.46 6.73 -9.09
N ILE A 99 -9.19 6.53 -10.19
CA ILE A 99 -9.22 5.24 -10.91
C ILE A 99 -8.04 5.23 -11.87
N ALA A 100 -6.95 4.57 -11.48
CA ALA A 100 -5.73 4.60 -12.26
C ALA A 100 -4.85 3.40 -11.97
N LYS A 101 -4.01 3.05 -12.95
CA LYS A 101 -2.81 2.26 -12.66
C LYS A 101 -1.80 3.13 -11.92
N PHE A 102 -0.86 2.53 -11.20
CA PHE A 102 0.10 3.29 -10.39
C PHE A 102 1.02 4.20 -11.19
N GLN A 103 1.26 3.87 -12.46
CA GLN A 103 2.05 4.66 -13.41
C GLN A 103 1.34 5.96 -13.83
N GLU A 104 0.02 6.02 -13.66
CA GLU A 104 -0.84 7.13 -14.08
C GLU A 104 -1.27 7.99 -12.89
N VAL A 105 -0.73 7.71 -11.70
CA VAL A 105 -1.04 8.47 -10.48
C VAL A 105 -0.57 9.91 -10.61
N ASP A 106 -1.42 10.84 -10.18
CA ASP A 106 -1.04 12.24 -10.06
C ASP A 106 -0.17 12.42 -8.81
N TRP A 107 1.15 12.25 -8.98
CA TRP A 107 2.11 12.27 -7.87
C TRP A 107 2.24 13.67 -7.26
N LEU A 108 1.62 13.84 -6.09
CA LEU A 108 1.68 15.04 -5.27
C LEU A 108 2.66 14.87 -4.09
N LYS A 109 3.22 15.99 -3.61
CA LYS A 109 4.03 15.96 -2.38
C LYS A 109 3.19 15.50 -1.19
N CYS A 110 3.62 14.43 -0.52
CA CYS A 110 2.87 13.77 0.54
C CYS A 110 3.74 13.41 1.75
N ASP A 111 3.07 13.15 2.87
CA ASP A 111 3.70 12.76 4.13
C ASP A 111 3.77 11.24 4.26
N LEU A 112 2.84 10.50 3.66
CA LEU A 112 2.82 9.05 3.63
C LEU A 112 2.45 8.52 2.24
N VAL A 113 3.15 7.48 1.79
CA VAL A 113 2.63 6.57 0.78
C VAL A 113 2.33 5.24 1.47
N ASN A 114 1.07 4.81 1.40
CA ASN A 114 0.66 3.49 1.84
C ASN A 114 0.43 2.59 0.62
N SER A 115 0.86 1.33 0.69
CA SER A 115 0.47 0.32 -0.31
C SER A 115 0.45 -1.08 0.27
N SER A 116 -0.74 -1.48 0.70
CA SER A 116 -0.94 -2.73 1.40
C SER A 116 -1.16 -3.89 0.43
N PHE A 117 -0.14 -4.74 0.27
CA PHE A 117 -0.15 -5.91 -0.64
C PHE A 117 -0.47 -5.59 -2.11
N ALA A 118 -0.25 -4.35 -2.57
CA ALA A 118 -0.56 -3.94 -3.94
C ALA A 118 0.68 -3.71 -4.83
N LEU A 119 1.73 -3.04 -4.33
CA LEU A 119 2.97 -2.81 -5.11
C LEU A 119 3.57 -4.06 -5.77
N PRO A 120 3.61 -5.26 -5.14
CA PRO A 120 4.21 -6.44 -5.76
C PRO A 120 3.43 -7.01 -6.94
N LEU A 121 2.23 -6.50 -7.21
CA LEU A 121 1.30 -7.01 -8.21
C LEU A 121 1.43 -6.34 -9.58
N MET A 122 2.57 -5.70 -9.83
CA MET A 122 2.97 -5.10 -11.11
C MET A 122 4.30 -5.67 -11.60
N SER A 123 4.64 -5.40 -12.87
CA SER A 123 5.91 -5.85 -13.46
C SER A 123 7.12 -5.19 -12.78
N GLN A 124 8.29 -5.81 -12.88
CA GLN A 124 9.50 -5.30 -12.24
C GLN A 124 9.92 -3.91 -12.75
N ASN A 125 9.77 -3.65 -14.05
CA ASN A 125 10.10 -2.35 -14.63
C ASN A 125 9.16 -1.27 -14.07
N ASP A 126 7.85 -1.53 -14.13
CA ASP A 126 6.83 -0.63 -13.58
C ASP A 126 7.06 -0.35 -12.09
N PHE A 127 7.44 -1.39 -11.34
CA PHE A 127 7.71 -1.27 -9.91
C PHE A 127 8.82 -0.26 -9.63
N TYR A 128 9.94 -0.32 -10.36
CA TYR A 128 11.04 0.60 -10.13
C TYR A 128 10.67 2.04 -10.49
N ASP A 129 9.94 2.26 -11.59
CA ASP A 129 9.47 3.59 -11.98
C ASP A 129 8.51 4.17 -10.93
N VAL A 130 7.54 3.37 -10.47
CA VAL A 130 6.61 3.75 -9.39
C VAL A 130 7.38 4.00 -8.08
N TRP A 131 8.37 3.18 -7.75
CA TRP A 131 9.17 3.35 -6.54
C TRP A 131 9.94 4.67 -6.54
N GLU A 132 10.52 5.08 -7.68
CA GLU A 132 11.14 6.40 -7.81
C GLU A 132 10.13 7.52 -7.59
N ASN A 133 8.92 7.41 -8.16
CA ASN A 133 7.86 8.40 -7.93
C ASN A 133 7.42 8.48 -6.46
N ILE A 134 7.38 7.34 -5.75
CA ILE A 134 7.13 7.32 -4.29
C ILE A 134 8.23 8.08 -3.57
N LYS A 135 9.51 7.79 -3.88
CA LYS A 135 10.63 8.47 -3.24
C LYS A 135 10.61 9.97 -3.50
N THR A 136 10.28 10.41 -4.70
CA THR A 136 10.27 11.85 -5.05
C THR A 136 9.06 12.58 -4.49
N SER A 137 7.89 11.94 -4.41
CA SER A 137 6.67 12.51 -3.82
C SER A 137 6.73 12.66 -2.30
N LEU A 138 7.44 11.78 -1.59
CA LEU A 138 7.57 11.89 -0.14
C LEU A 138 8.33 13.16 0.28
N ASN A 139 7.74 13.91 1.21
CA ASN A 139 8.39 15.00 1.92
C ASN A 139 9.57 14.48 2.76
N PRO A 140 10.59 15.31 3.03
CA PRO A 140 11.56 15.03 4.10
C PRO A 140 10.86 14.62 5.40
N GLY A 141 11.26 13.49 5.99
CA GLY A 141 10.59 12.92 7.17
C GLY A 141 9.26 12.20 6.90
N GLY A 142 8.78 12.21 5.65
CA GLY A 142 7.64 11.40 5.21
C GLY A 142 7.97 9.91 5.21
N ARG A 143 6.97 9.05 5.05
CA ARG A 143 7.11 7.59 5.19
C ARG A 143 6.55 6.83 4.00
N ILE A 144 7.13 5.67 3.73
CA ILE A 144 6.48 4.61 2.96
C ILE A 144 6.06 3.49 3.92
N ALA A 145 4.85 2.97 3.77
CA ALA A 145 4.34 1.80 4.49
C ALA A 145 3.76 0.80 3.49
N CYS A 146 4.37 -0.38 3.35
CA CYS A 146 3.94 -1.34 2.33
C CYS A 146 4.33 -2.79 2.66
N GLN A 147 3.83 -3.71 1.83
CA GLN A 147 4.35 -5.08 1.75
C GLN A 147 4.99 -5.33 0.40
N LEU A 148 6.13 -6.03 0.42
CA LEU A 148 6.83 -6.50 -0.78
C LEU A 148 6.91 -8.03 -0.77
N PHE A 149 6.90 -8.66 -1.95
CA PHE A 149 7.09 -10.11 -2.07
C PHE A 149 8.56 -10.45 -2.19
N GLY A 150 8.97 -11.57 -1.63
CA GLY A 150 10.34 -12.05 -1.73
C GLY A 150 10.47 -13.27 -2.66
N HIS A 151 11.67 -13.56 -3.16
CA HIS A 151 11.87 -14.61 -4.19
C HIS A 151 11.49 -16.05 -3.79
N LYS A 152 11.47 -16.37 -2.50
CA LYS A 152 10.97 -17.66 -1.98
C LYS A 152 9.44 -17.77 -1.94
N ASP A 153 8.71 -16.78 -2.47
CA ASP A 153 7.26 -16.83 -2.60
C ASP A 153 6.85 -17.83 -3.68
N GLU A 154 5.77 -18.57 -3.47
CA GLU A 154 5.27 -19.55 -4.46
C GLU A 154 4.93 -18.93 -5.82
N TRP A 155 4.60 -17.64 -5.86
CA TRP A 155 4.31 -16.93 -7.10
C TRP A 155 5.54 -16.41 -7.82
N SER A 156 6.74 -16.59 -7.26
CA SER A 156 8.00 -16.17 -7.86
C SER A 156 8.12 -16.70 -9.30
N GLY A 157 8.46 -15.81 -10.23
CA GLY A 157 8.55 -16.10 -11.67
C GLY A 157 7.26 -15.86 -12.47
N ARG A 158 6.13 -15.52 -11.83
CA ARG A 158 4.91 -15.10 -12.56
C ARG A 158 5.11 -13.74 -13.23
N SER A 159 4.58 -13.59 -14.45
CA SER A 159 4.57 -12.32 -15.17
C SER A 159 3.65 -11.29 -14.49
N GLY A 160 4.00 -10.01 -14.61
CA GLY A 160 3.23 -8.91 -14.02
C GLY A 160 3.29 -8.87 -12.49
N MET A 161 4.36 -9.43 -11.89
CA MET A 161 4.60 -9.41 -10.45
C MET A 161 6.08 -9.13 -10.18
N THR A 162 6.37 -8.54 -9.03
CA THR A 162 7.73 -8.18 -8.61
C THR A 162 8.08 -8.88 -7.30
N PHE A 163 9.29 -9.43 -7.26
CA PHE A 163 9.84 -10.16 -6.11
C PHE A 163 11.22 -9.62 -5.78
N HIS A 164 11.57 -9.64 -4.50
CA HIS A 164 12.81 -9.05 -4.00
C HIS A 164 13.64 -10.05 -3.20
N GLU A 165 14.95 -9.86 -3.24
CA GLU A 165 15.84 -10.41 -2.22
C GLU A 165 16.01 -9.38 -1.12
N ARG A 166 16.42 -9.84 0.07
CA ARG A 166 16.67 -8.94 1.18
C ARG A 166 17.67 -7.83 0.83
N ALA A 167 18.69 -8.14 0.03
CA ALA A 167 19.68 -7.16 -0.44
C ALA A 167 19.08 -6.09 -1.37
N SER A 168 18.11 -6.45 -2.23
CA SER A 168 17.46 -5.47 -3.09
C SER A 168 16.49 -4.57 -2.31
N ILE A 169 15.86 -5.09 -1.24
CA ILE A 169 15.09 -4.26 -0.29
C ILE A 169 15.97 -3.16 0.34
N PHE A 170 17.16 -3.51 0.83
CA PHE A 170 18.08 -2.51 1.38
C PHE A 170 18.54 -1.49 0.33
N SER A 171 18.68 -1.90 -0.93
CA SER A 171 19.04 -1.00 -2.02
C SER A 171 17.91 -0.01 -2.34
N LEU A 172 16.66 -0.48 -2.35
CA LEU A 172 15.46 0.37 -2.51
C LEU A 172 15.33 1.42 -1.41
N LEU A 173 15.82 1.12 -0.21
CA LEU A 173 15.72 1.95 0.99
C LEU A 173 16.94 2.83 1.25
N LYS A 174 17.87 2.93 0.30
CA LYS A 174 18.92 3.94 0.36
C LYS A 174 18.29 5.34 0.45
N GLY A 175 18.74 6.13 1.43
CA GLY A 175 18.16 7.45 1.72
C GLY A 175 16.93 7.41 2.67
N PHE A 176 16.61 6.25 3.23
CA PHE A 176 15.57 6.09 4.24
C PHE A 176 16.15 5.54 5.56
N GLN A 177 15.56 5.96 6.67
CA GLN A 177 15.65 5.29 7.94
C GLN A 177 14.62 4.16 7.98
N ILE A 178 15.08 2.92 8.14
CA ILE A 178 14.19 1.76 8.28
C ILE A 178 13.62 1.75 9.70
N GLU A 179 12.31 1.97 9.85
CA GLU A 179 11.63 1.94 11.15
C GLU A 179 10.98 0.58 11.43
N MET A 180 10.59 -0.15 10.38
CA MET A 180 10.09 -1.52 10.45
C MET A 180 10.54 -2.28 9.20
N LEU A 181 11.17 -3.44 9.39
CA LEU A 181 11.40 -4.43 8.34
C LEU A 181 11.27 -5.83 8.91
N LEU A 182 10.12 -6.46 8.67
CA LEU A 182 9.82 -7.83 9.10
C LEU A 182 9.80 -8.75 7.87
N GLU A 183 10.66 -9.75 7.86
CA GLU A 183 10.64 -10.81 6.84
C GLU A 183 9.85 -12.00 7.38
N GLU A 184 8.83 -12.42 6.65
CA GLU A 184 7.93 -13.52 7.01
C GLU A 184 7.93 -14.58 5.91
N LYS A 185 8.00 -15.85 6.32
CA LYS A 185 7.77 -17.01 5.46
C LYS A 185 6.68 -17.85 6.09
N VAL A 186 5.53 -17.93 5.45
CA VAL A 186 4.36 -18.59 6.03
C VAL A 186 3.64 -19.41 4.97
N ASP A 187 3.38 -20.67 5.27
CA ASP A 187 2.38 -21.46 4.55
C ASP A 187 1.02 -21.11 5.14
N SER A 188 0.20 -20.40 4.36
CA SER A 188 -1.13 -20.01 4.80
C SER A 188 -2.14 -20.01 3.65
N GLU A 189 -3.40 -19.98 4.01
CA GLU A 189 -4.48 -19.90 3.06
C GLU A 189 -4.64 -18.45 2.54
N THR A 190 -4.65 -18.28 1.22
CA THR A 190 -5.02 -17.01 0.58
C THR A 190 -6.44 -16.61 0.97
N VAL A 191 -6.79 -15.32 0.79
CA VAL A 191 -8.17 -14.84 1.03
C VAL A 191 -9.22 -15.60 0.20
N LEU A 192 -8.80 -16.22 -0.90
CA LEU A 192 -9.65 -17.02 -1.79
C LEU A 192 -9.62 -18.53 -1.49
N GLY A 193 -9.05 -18.98 -0.36
CA GLY A 193 -9.16 -20.37 0.09
C GLY A 193 -8.12 -21.34 -0.50
N LYS A 194 -7.07 -20.82 -1.14
CA LYS A 194 -5.96 -21.66 -1.65
C LYS A 194 -4.79 -21.61 -0.70
N ARG A 195 -4.23 -22.76 -0.30
CA ARG A 195 -2.92 -22.79 0.38
C ARG A 195 -1.85 -22.19 -0.51
N LYS A 196 -0.93 -21.47 0.10
CA LYS A 196 0.15 -20.79 -0.59
C LYS A 196 1.33 -20.59 0.34
N LEU A 197 2.53 -20.88 -0.15
CA LEU A 197 3.75 -20.42 0.49
C LEU A 197 3.98 -18.93 0.20
N TRP A 198 3.97 -18.13 1.26
CA TRP A 198 4.25 -16.70 1.22
C TRP A 198 5.68 -16.41 1.63
N HIS A 199 6.31 -15.46 0.94
CA HIS A 199 7.53 -14.82 1.40
C HIS A 199 7.33 -13.31 1.29
N LEU A 200 7.25 -12.64 2.45
CA LEU A 200 6.81 -11.26 2.57
C LEU A 200 7.85 -10.41 3.29
N PHE A 201 7.96 -9.16 2.87
CA PHE A 201 8.62 -8.11 3.62
C PHE A 201 7.56 -7.08 4.02
N HIS A 202 7.30 -6.93 5.31
CA HIS A 202 6.51 -5.84 5.86
C HIS A 202 7.43 -4.68 6.18
N LEU A 203 7.18 -3.52 5.58
CA LEU A 203 8.11 -2.42 5.54
C LEU A 203 7.45 -1.10 5.96
N VAL A 204 8.10 -0.40 6.89
CA VAL A 204 7.90 1.04 7.12
C VAL A 204 9.26 1.72 7.14
N ALA A 205 9.42 2.74 6.30
CA ALA A 205 10.67 3.48 6.19
C ALA A 205 10.39 4.99 6.10
N ARG A 206 11.18 5.78 6.83
CA ARG A 206 11.09 7.23 6.88
C ARG A 206 12.15 7.84 5.98
N LYS A 207 11.75 8.72 5.07
CA LYS A 207 12.66 9.43 4.17
C LYS A 207 13.56 10.35 4.98
N ASN A 208 14.86 10.29 4.72
CA ASN A 208 15.82 11.20 5.35
C ASN A 208 15.58 12.64 4.86
N TYR A 209 16.17 13.60 5.56
CA TYR A 209 16.08 15.02 5.22
C TYR A 209 16.85 15.38 3.95
#